data_AF-A0A835UXH8-F1
#
_entry.id   AF-A0A835UXH8-F1
#
_cell.length_a   1.000
_cell.length_b   1.000
_cell.length_c   1.000
_cell.angle_alpha   90.00
_cell.angle_beta   90.00
_cell.angle_gamma   90.00
#
_symmetry.space_group_name_H-M   'P 1'
#
loop_
_entity.id
_entity.type
_entity.pdbx_description
1 polymer ?
#
loop_
_entity_poly.entity_id
_entity_poly.type
_entity_poly.pdbx_seq_one_letter_code
_entity_poly.pdbx_strand_id
1 'polypeptide(L)'
;MNAPDLFFDIIPVPGAHWGGKVSIRCKESGLEAELIFYKSQSFFGFGGNSRAIKGKVFDSKTLKTMYEIEGQWDRTVLMKDVQSGDTVELYDAGEAISKLSTPLVKNPEASNLKEMKPTESAMVWGEVSKAILLGNWDKAREEKRKVEEGKDVKKGKELQRRLGSKALQDFSQQGGFLGLLAIESLGSSSANYHPM
;
A
#
# COMPACT_ATOMS: atom_id res chain seq x y z
N MET A 1 -8.05 0.72 -10.45
CA MET A 1 -6.61 0.59 -10.21
C MET A 1 -6.43 -0.27 -8.98
N ASN A 2 -5.53 -1.25 -9.03
CA ASN A 2 -5.09 -1.99 -7.84
C ASN A 2 -3.84 -1.32 -7.23
N ALA A 3 -3.46 -1.74 -6.03
CA ALA A 3 -2.24 -1.28 -5.36
C ALA A 3 -1.09 -2.27 -5.58
N PRO A 4 0.17 -1.82 -5.59
CA PRO A 4 1.32 -2.71 -5.53
C PRO A 4 1.42 -3.37 -4.15
N ASP A 5 2.08 -4.51 -4.10
CA ASP A 5 2.36 -5.22 -2.85
C ASP A 5 3.58 -4.60 -2.16
N LEU A 6 3.55 -4.51 -0.83
CA LEU A 6 4.67 -4.02 -0.02
C LEU A 6 5.38 -5.21 0.64
N PHE A 7 6.65 -5.39 0.29
CA PHE A 7 7.50 -6.45 0.84
C PHE A 7 8.48 -5.88 1.86
N PHE A 8 8.71 -6.63 2.94
CA PHE A 8 9.69 -6.32 3.97
C PHE A 8 10.78 -7.39 3.99
N ASP A 9 12.01 -6.97 3.71
CA ASP A 9 13.20 -7.77 3.91
C ASP A 9 13.68 -7.55 5.35
N ILE A 10 13.91 -8.61 6.12
CA ILE A 10 14.40 -8.50 7.51
C ILE A 10 15.91 -8.83 7.60
N ILE A 11 16.40 -9.70 6.72
CA ILE A 11 17.78 -10.22 6.72
C ILE A 11 18.26 -10.28 5.27
N PRO A 12 19.55 -10.01 4.96
CA PRO A 12 20.60 -9.51 5.86
C PRO A 12 20.52 -7.99 6.10
N VAL A 13 19.90 -7.25 5.19
CA VAL A 13 19.72 -5.81 5.32
C VAL A 13 18.22 -5.54 5.39
N PRO A 14 17.71 -5.03 6.53
CA PRO A 14 16.32 -4.63 6.63
C PRO A 14 15.94 -3.61 5.57
N GLY A 15 14.81 -3.81 4.90
CA GLY A 15 14.35 -2.91 3.86
C GLY A 15 12.88 -3.13 3.52
N ALA A 16 12.28 -2.13 2.89
CA ALA A 16 10.95 -2.24 2.33
C ALA A 16 11.00 -1.93 0.84
N HIS A 17 10.24 -2.66 0.03
CA HIS A 17 10.17 -2.45 -1.39
C HIS A 17 8.79 -2.77 -1.96
N TRP A 18 8.41 -2.03 -3.01
CA TRP A 18 7.20 -2.32 -3.75
C TRP A 18 7.46 -3.45 -4.74
N GLY A 19 6.50 -4.35 -4.85
CA GLY A 19 6.52 -5.43 -5.82
C GLY A 19 5.15 -5.68 -6.42
N GLY A 20 5.14 -6.50 -7.46
CA GLY A 20 3.91 -6.93 -8.10
C GLY A 20 3.47 -6.02 -9.25
N LYS A 21 2.31 -6.36 -9.82
CA LYS A 21 1.76 -5.77 -11.04
C LYS A 21 0.58 -4.87 -10.71
N VAL A 22 0.62 -3.64 -11.21
CA VAL A 22 -0.45 -2.65 -11.12
C VAL A 22 -1.03 -2.42 -12.51
N SER A 23 -2.35 -2.51 -12.64
CA SER A 23 -3.10 -2.16 -13.84
C SER A 23 -3.97 -0.93 -13.59
N ILE A 24 -3.87 0.02 -14.51
CA ILE A 24 -4.67 1.24 -14.55
C ILE A 24 -5.41 1.24 -15.88
N ARG A 25 -6.74 1.14 -15.82
CA ARG A 25 -7.61 1.16 -17.01
C ARG A 25 -8.46 2.41 -17.02
N CYS A 26 -8.43 3.14 -18.14
CA CYS A 26 -9.38 4.19 -18.44
C CYS A 26 -10.49 3.64 -19.34
N LYS A 27 -11.74 3.64 -18.86
CA LYS A 27 -12.88 3.10 -19.63
C LYS A 27 -13.28 3.99 -20.80
N GLU A 28 -13.08 5.30 -20.68
CA GLU A 28 -13.49 6.29 -21.68
C GLU A 28 -12.57 6.30 -22.89
N SER A 29 -11.24 6.35 -22.66
CA SER A 29 -10.26 6.30 -23.75
C SER A 29 -9.96 4.89 -24.24
N GLY A 30 -10.29 3.86 -23.45
CA GLY A 30 -9.93 2.47 -23.76
C GLY A 30 -8.46 2.14 -23.54
N LEU A 31 -7.68 3.07 -22.97
CA LEU A 31 -6.27 2.85 -22.67
C LEU A 31 -6.08 2.09 -21.35
N GLU A 32 -5.10 1.19 -21.34
CA GLU A 32 -4.66 0.47 -20.16
C GLU A 32 -3.15 0.61 -19.99
N ALA A 33 -2.73 0.89 -18.77
CA ALA A 33 -1.34 0.90 -18.36
C ALA A 33 -1.07 -0.26 -17.42
N GLU A 34 -0.01 -1.00 -17.70
CA GLU A 34 0.48 -2.08 -16.86
C GLU A 34 1.86 -1.71 -16.34
N LEU A 35 1.99 -1.63 -15.03
CA LEU A 35 3.22 -1.31 -14.31
C LEU A 35 3.63 -2.50 -13.46
N ILE A 36 4.92 -2.79 -13.40
CA ILE A 36 5.52 -3.86 -12.61
C ILE A 36 6.59 -3.22 -11.74
N PHE A 37 6.41 -3.35 -10.44
CA PHE A 37 7.39 -2.95 -9.43
C PHE A 37 8.20 -4.18 -9.06
N TYR A 38 9.51 -3.99 -8.95
CA TYR A 38 10.40 -5.09 -8.62
C TYR A 38 11.72 -4.59 -8.02
N LYS A 39 12.37 -5.50 -7.29
CA LYS A 39 13.75 -5.32 -6.86
C LYS A 39 14.67 -5.78 -8.00
N SER A 40 15.40 -4.85 -8.61
CA SER A 40 16.42 -5.22 -9.59
C SER A 40 17.58 -5.88 -8.86
N GLN A 41 18.06 -7.00 -9.39
CA GLN A 41 19.24 -7.67 -8.86
C GLN A 41 20.50 -7.07 -9.48
N SER A 42 21.52 -6.81 -8.65
CA SER A 42 22.86 -6.47 -9.15
C SER A 42 23.61 -7.75 -9.52
N PHE A 43 24.62 -7.64 -10.40
CA PHE A 43 25.39 -8.74 -10.99
C PHE A 43 26.08 -9.67 -9.96
N PHE A 44 26.16 -9.28 -8.68
CA PHE A 44 26.71 -10.09 -7.59
C PHE A 44 25.76 -10.32 -6.40
N GLY A 45 24.44 -10.11 -6.56
CA GLY A 45 23.44 -10.41 -5.51
C GLY A 45 23.43 -9.46 -4.30
N PHE A 46 24.50 -8.69 -4.08
CA PHE A 46 24.56 -7.60 -3.11
C PHE A 46 24.39 -6.25 -3.83
N GLY A 47 23.51 -5.38 -3.31
CA GLY A 47 23.38 -3.99 -3.79
C GLY A 47 22.45 -3.77 -5.00
N GLY A 48 21.38 -4.55 -5.13
CA GLY A 48 20.33 -4.32 -6.14
C GLY A 48 19.47 -3.08 -5.85
N ASN A 49 18.79 -2.53 -6.87
CA ASN A 49 17.89 -1.39 -6.70
C ASN A 49 16.47 -1.88 -6.40
N SER A 50 15.99 -1.64 -5.18
CA SER A 50 14.66 -2.04 -4.73
C SER A 50 13.52 -1.12 -5.19
N ARG A 51 13.80 -0.21 -6.12
CA ARG A 51 12.89 0.87 -6.51
C ARG A 51 12.61 0.91 -8.00
N ALA A 52 12.93 -0.17 -8.71
CA ALA A 52 12.73 -0.26 -10.14
C ALA A 52 11.24 -0.37 -10.49
N ILE A 53 10.88 0.31 -11.57
CA ILE A 53 9.58 0.21 -12.21
C ILE A 53 9.79 -0.07 -13.70
N LYS A 54 8.94 -0.93 -14.27
CA LYS A 54 8.82 -1.12 -15.71
C LYS A 54 7.35 -1.21 -16.08
N GLY A 55 7.00 -0.90 -17.31
CA GLY A 55 5.61 -0.99 -17.71
C GLY A 55 5.37 -0.67 -19.17
N LYS A 56 4.09 -0.66 -19.52
CA LYS A 56 3.62 -0.35 -20.87
C LYS A 56 2.25 0.29 -20.83
N VAL A 57 1.98 1.16 -21.79
CA VAL A 57 0.66 1.72 -22.06
C VAL A 57 0.19 1.18 -23.41
N PHE A 58 -1.00 0.61 -23.44
CA PHE A 58 -1.55 -0.05 -24.61
C PHE A 58 -3.06 0.21 -24.73
N ASP A 59 -3.57 0.04 -25.94
CA ASP A 59 -5.01 0.07 -26.19
C ASP A 59 -5.64 -1.26 -25.79
N SER A 60 -6.68 -1.23 -24.97
CA SER A 60 -7.29 -2.43 -24.39
C SER A 60 -7.99 -3.32 -25.42
N LYS A 61 -8.40 -2.77 -26.58
CA LYS A 61 -9.13 -3.50 -27.63
C LYS A 61 -8.17 -4.14 -28.61
N THR A 62 -7.18 -3.38 -29.06
CA THR A 62 -6.21 -3.81 -30.08
C THR A 62 -4.98 -4.48 -29.49
N LEU A 63 -4.76 -4.35 -28.17
CA LEU A 63 -3.56 -4.78 -27.45
C LEU A 63 -2.25 -4.18 -28.01
N LYS A 64 -2.35 -3.12 -28.83
CA LYS A 64 -1.21 -2.43 -29.41
C LYS A 64 -0.56 -1.57 -28.33
N THR A 65 0.72 -1.86 -28.05
CA THR A 65 1.53 -1.04 -27.14
C THR A 65 1.93 0.25 -27.83
N MET A 66 1.72 1.37 -27.16
CA MET A 66 2.06 2.71 -27.65
C MET A 66 3.29 3.26 -26.93
N TYR A 67 3.38 2.99 -25.63
CA TYR A 67 4.48 3.49 -24.80
C TYR A 67 5.05 2.39 -23.91
N GLU A 68 6.35 2.45 -23.70
CA GLU A 68 7.09 1.67 -22.71
C GLU A 68 7.51 2.60 -21.57
N ILE A 69 7.43 2.10 -20.34
CA ILE A 69 7.77 2.85 -19.13
C ILE A 69 8.92 2.13 -18.44
N GLU A 70 9.95 2.87 -18.04
CA GLU A 70 11.07 2.32 -17.29
C GLU A 70 11.67 3.38 -16.34
N GLY A 71 12.26 2.93 -15.24
CA GLY A 71 13.02 3.82 -14.37
C GLY A 71 12.92 3.44 -12.90
N GLN A 72 12.94 4.46 -12.03
CA GLN A 72 12.89 4.31 -10.59
C GLN A 72 11.80 5.21 -10.02
N TRP A 73 10.87 4.64 -9.26
CA TRP A 73 9.70 5.39 -8.79
C TRP A 73 10.05 6.46 -7.75
N ASP A 74 11.22 6.38 -7.09
CA ASP A 74 11.73 7.37 -6.14
C ASP A 74 12.68 8.40 -6.77
N ARG A 75 12.93 8.30 -8.08
CA ARG A 75 13.79 9.21 -8.84
C ARG A 75 13.10 9.57 -10.14
N THR A 76 13.63 9.11 -11.27
CA THR A 76 13.15 9.45 -12.60
C THR A 76 12.48 8.23 -13.23
N VAL A 77 11.33 8.46 -13.85
CA VAL A 77 10.63 7.49 -14.69
C VAL A 77 10.57 8.06 -16.10
N LEU A 78 11.02 7.26 -17.06
CA LEU A 78 11.03 7.59 -18.47
C LEU A 78 9.88 6.87 -19.18
N MET A 79 9.38 7.51 -20.22
CA MET A 79 8.39 6.96 -21.13
C MET A 79 8.92 7.03 -22.55
N LYS A 80 8.94 5.90 -23.23
CA LYS A 80 9.40 5.77 -24.61
C LYS A 80 8.22 5.51 -25.54
N ASP A 81 8.12 6.29 -26.60
CA ASP A 81 7.17 6.04 -27.69
C ASP A 81 7.70 4.88 -28.55
N VAL A 82 6.87 3.84 -28.74
CA VAL A 82 7.26 2.65 -29.51
C VAL A 82 7.36 2.93 -31.01
N GLN A 83 6.59 3.90 -31.52
CA GLN A 83 6.55 4.22 -32.95
C GLN A 83 7.70 5.14 -33.35
N SER A 84 7.95 6.21 -32.60
CA SER A 84 9.03 7.15 -32.92
C SER A 84 10.38 6.73 -32.31
N GLY A 85 10.36 5.96 -31.22
CA GLY A 85 11.54 5.62 -30.45
C GLY A 85 11.99 6.73 -29.48
N ASP A 86 11.30 7.88 -29.49
CA ASP A 86 11.63 9.02 -28.64
C ASP A 86 11.36 8.69 -27.19
N THR A 87 12.25 9.14 -26.31
CA THR A 87 12.14 8.94 -24.87
C THR A 87 11.97 10.29 -24.19
N VAL A 88 10.94 10.40 -23.35
CA VAL A 88 10.62 11.59 -22.57
C VAL A 88 10.62 11.27 -21.08
N GLU A 89 10.92 12.27 -20.26
CA GLU A 89 10.78 12.16 -18.82
C GLU A 89 9.30 12.24 -18.44
N LEU A 90 8.78 11.16 -17.85
CA LEU A 90 7.39 11.07 -17.40
C LEU A 90 7.21 11.65 -15.99
N TYR A 91 8.21 11.42 -15.14
CA TYR A 91 8.16 11.79 -13.74
C TYR A 91 9.56 11.98 -13.18
N ASP A 92 9.75 13.07 -12.42
CA ASP A 92 10.91 13.29 -11.56
C ASP A 92 10.46 13.50 -10.11
N ALA A 93 10.94 12.63 -9.22
CA ALA A 93 10.59 12.65 -7.81
C ALA A 93 11.13 13.90 -7.09
N GLY A 94 12.30 14.40 -7.48
CA GLY A 94 12.89 15.59 -6.89
C GLY A 94 12.03 16.82 -7.18
N GLU A 95 11.63 16.99 -8.44
CA GLU A 95 10.73 18.04 -8.88
C GLU A 95 9.35 17.89 -8.20
N ALA A 96 8.79 16.68 -8.18
CA ALA A 96 7.51 16.41 -7.51
C ALA A 96 7.55 16.77 -6.03
N ILE A 97 8.60 16.37 -5.31
CA ILE A 97 8.77 16.66 -3.88
C ILE A 97 8.97 18.16 -3.65
N SER A 98 9.73 18.86 -4.50
CA SER A 98 9.93 20.32 -4.38
C SER A 98 8.64 21.12 -4.51
N LYS A 99 7.67 20.59 -5.27
CA LYS A 99 6.33 21.18 -5.45
C LYS A 99 5.37 20.84 -4.30
N LEU A 100 5.71 19.88 -3.45
CA LEU A 100 4.90 19.54 -2.28
C LEU A 100 5.00 20.67 -1.25
N SER A 101 3.93 21.45 -1.15
CA SER A 101 3.70 22.28 0.04
C SER A 101 3.18 21.38 1.14
N THR A 102 4.00 21.14 2.18
CA THR A 102 3.48 20.53 3.41
C THR A 102 2.32 21.39 3.88
N PRO A 103 1.12 20.83 4.07
CA PRO A 103 0.01 21.60 4.61
C PRO A 103 0.40 22.04 6.02
N LEU A 104 0.92 23.27 6.14
CA LEU A 104 1.06 23.92 7.43
C LEU A 104 -0.36 24.08 7.97
N VAL A 105 -0.59 23.57 9.18
CA VAL A 105 -1.79 23.90 9.95
C VAL A 105 -1.75 25.42 10.14
N LYS A 106 -2.50 26.14 9.30
CA LYS A 106 -2.40 27.61 9.10
C LYS A 106 -2.76 28.43 10.32
N ASN A 107 -3.24 27.80 11.38
CA ASN A 107 -3.63 28.49 12.58
C ASN A 107 -2.72 28.04 13.73
N PRO A 108 -1.71 28.85 14.12
CA PRO A 108 -0.92 28.58 15.32
C PRO A 108 -1.78 28.58 16.59
N GLU A 109 -3.00 29.14 16.57
CA GLU A 109 -3.96 28.93 17.66
C GLU A 109 -4.73 27.60 17.56
N ALA A 110 -4.91 27.01 16.36
CA ALA A 110 -5.38 25.63 16.16
C ALA A 110 -4.24 24.58 16.19
N SER A 111 -2.99 25.02 16.28
CA SER A 111 -1.85 24.18 16.69
C SER A 111 -1.98 23.76 18.16
N ASN A 112 -2.91 24.37 18.90
CA ASN A 112 -3.47 23.76 20.06
C ASN A 112 -4.20 22.48 19.62
N LEU A 113 -3.62 21.34 19.95
CA LEU A 113 -4.27 20.02 20.03
C LEU A 113 -5.69 20.06 20.64
N LYS A 114 -6.07 21.14 21.36
CA LYS A 114 -7.41 21.38 21.90
C LYS A 114 -8.52 21.57 20.86
N GLU A 115 -8.24 22.07 19.65
CA GLU A 115 -9.28 22.27 18.63
C GLU A 115 -9.51 21.04 17.76
N MET A 116 -8.56 20.09 17.76
CA MET A 116 -8.72 18.82 17.05
C MET A 116 -9.70 17.92 17.81
N LYS A 117 -10.60 17.27 17.07
CA LYS A 117 -11.56 16.35 17.69
C LYS A 117 -10.79 15.22 18.39
N PRO A 118 -11.22 14.78 19.59
CA PRO A 118 -10.54 13.69 20.32
C PRO A 118 -10.44 12.37 19.55
N THR A 119 -11.25 12.19 18.49
CA THR A 119 -11.26 11.02 17.61
C THR A 119 -10.26 11.09 16.46
N GLU A 120 -9.65 12.25 16.21
CA GLU A 120 -8.65 12.42 15.15
C GLU A 120 -7.39 11.60 15.45
N SER A 121 -6.82 10.96 14.43
CA SER A 121 -5.67 10.05 14.63
C SER A 121 -4.48 10.77 15.29
N ALA A 122 -4.24 12.03 14.95
CA ALA A 122 -3.18 12.84 15.55
C ALA A 122 -3.38 13.05 17.06
N MET A 123 -4.63 13.15 17.52
CA MET A 123 -4.99 13.28 18.94
C MET A 123 -4.92 11.93 19.66
N VAL A 124 -5.55 10.91 19.07
CA VAL A 124 -5.59 9.55 19.64
C VAL A 124 -4.19 8.98 19.84
N TRP A 125 -3.29 9.17 18.86
CA TRP A 125 -1.93 8.65 18.90
C TRP A 125 -0.88 9.66 19.37
N GLY A 126 -1.30 10.85 19.83
CA GLY A 126 -0.40 11.96 20.16
C GLY A 126 0.62 11.60 21.25
N GLU A 127 0.16 11.04 22.37
CA GLU A 127 1.04 10.65 23.50
C GLU A 127 1.96 9.47 23.14
N VAL A 128 1.48 8.52 22.33
CA VAL A 128 2.30 7.42 21.80
C VAL A 128 3.41 7.96 20.92
N SER A 129 3.06 8.85 19.98
CA SER A 129 4.01 9.48 19.05
C SER A 129 5.05 10.30 19.81
N LYS A 130 4.64 11.08 20.80
CA LYS A 130 5.53 11.86 21.67
C LYS A 130 6.51 10.96 22.43
N ALA A 131 6.06 9.84 22.98
CA ALA A 131 6.92 8.91 23.69
C ALA A 131 7.94 8.22 22.75
N ILE A 132 7.52 7.86 21.53
CA ILE A 132 8.43 7.32 20.49
C ILE A 132 9.50 8.35 20.10
N LEU A 133 9.10 9.60 19.85
CA LEU A 133 10.04 10.67 19.49
C LEU A 133 11.06 10.98 20.60
N LEU A 134 10.67 10.78 21.87
CA LEU A 134 11.56 10.92 23.04
C LEU A 134 12.36 9.64 23.34
N GLY A 135 12.18 8.56 22.57
CA GLY A 135 12.85 7.27 22.79
C GLY A 135 12.41 6.53 24.06
N ASN A 136 11.30 6.92 24.69
CA ASN A 136 10.77 6.27 25.88
C ASN A 136 9.82 5.12 25.51
N TRP A 137 10.39 3.94 25.29
CA TRP A 137 9.67 2.75 24.82
C TRP A 137 8.64 2.20 25.82
N ASP A 138 8.93 2.28 27.13
CA ASP A 138 8.00 1.83 28.17
C ASP A 138 6.75 2.70 28.21
N LYS A 139 6.94 4.03 28.16
CA LYS A 139 5.82 4.98 28.07
C LYS A 139 5.03 4.79 26.77
N ALA A 140 5.72 4.62 25.63
CA ALA A 140 5.05 4.40 24.34
C ALA A 140 4.16 3.15 24.36
N ARG A 141 4.63 2.06 25.00
CA ARG A 141 3.86 0.83 25.17
C ARG A 141 2.62 1.03 26.03
N GLU A 142 2.76 1.73 27.16
CA GLU A 142 1.63 1.98 28.06
C GLU A 142 0.57 2.88 27.42
N GLU A 143 0.97 3.95 26.75
CA GLU A 143 0.02 4.82 26.04
C GLU A 143 -0.65 4.11 24.85
N LYS A 144 0.09 3.25 24.12
CA LYS A 144 -0.48 2.42 23.05
C LYS A 144 -1.56 1.49 23.59
N ARG A 145 -1.30 0.84 24.74
CA ARG A 145 -2.26 -0.05 25.38
C ARG A 145 -3.55 0.69 25.74
N LYS A 146 -3.46 1.89 26.30
CA LYS A 146 -4.65 2.72 26.61
C LYS A 146 -5.50 3.02 25.38
N VAL A 147 -4.86 3.34 24.25
CA VAL A 147 -5.54 3.58 22.98
C VAL A 147 -6.23 2.30 22.47
N GLU A 148 -5.55 1.16 22.47
CA GLU A 148 -6.06 -0.11 21.93
C GLU A 148 -7.18 -0.73 22.80
N GLU A 149 -7.11 -0.53 24.12
CA GLU A 149 -8.08 -1.05 25.09
C GLU A 149 -9.24 -0.09 25.37
N GLY A 150 -9.18 1.13 24.82
CA GLY A 150 -10.21 2.16 24.94
C GLY A 150 -11.59 1.68 24.44
N LYS A 151 -12.66 2.13 25.11
CA LYS A 151 -14.04 1.71 24.85
C LYS A 151 -14.50 1.98 23.41
N ASP A 152 -13.99 3.03 22.77
CA ASP A 152 -14.38 3.41 21.40
C ASP A 152 -13.74 2.50 20.34
N VAL A 153 -12.50 2.05 20.56
CA VAL A 153 -11.83 1.05 19.71
C VAL A 153 -12.50 -0.33 19.87
N LYS A 154 -12.95 -0.70 21.07
CA LYS A 154 -13.71 -1.94 21.30
C LYS A 154 -15.06 -1.92 20.59
N LYS A 155 -15.82 -0.81 20.67
CA LYS A 155 -17.08 -0.64 19.93
C LYS A 155 -16.86 -0.62 18.41
N GLY A 156 -15.80 0.04 17.95
CA GLY A 156 -15.41 0.07 16.53
C GLY A 156 -15.09 -1.34 16.01
N LYS A 157 -14.27 -2.11 16.73
CA LYS A 157 -13.94 -3.51 16.40
C LYS A 157 -15.18 -4.42 16.40
N GLU A 158 -16.07 -4.27 17.38
CA GLU A 158 -17.34 -5.01 17.46
C GLU A 158 -18.26 -4.66 16.27
N LEU A 159 -18.33 -3.38 15.90
CA LEU A 159 -19.11 -2.90 14.77
C LEU A 159 -18.51 -3.37 13.43
N GLN A 160 -17.18 -3.33 13.28
CA GLN A 160 -16.47 -3.82 12.10
C GLN A 160 -16.62 -5.34 11.94
N ARG A 161 -16.60 -6.10 13.04
CA ARG A 161 -16.90 -7.54 13.05
C ARG A 161 -18.34 -7.83 12.61
N ARG A 162 -19.31 -7.05 13.11
CA ARG A 162 -20.72 -7.15 12.71
C ARG A 162 -20.93 -6.79 11.24
N LEU A 163 -20.28 -5.72 10.77
CA LEU A 163 -20.34 -5.28 9.37
C LEU A 163 -19.65 -6.28 8.44
N GLY A 164 -18.52 -6.86 8.85
CA GLY A 164 -17.82 -7.92 8.10
C GLY A 164 -18.66 -9.20 8.00
N SER A 165 -19.29 -9.65 9.08
CA SER A 165 -20.24 -10.77 9.04
C SER A 165 -21.46 -10.47 8.16
N LYS A 166 -21.97 -9.24 8.20
CA LYS A 166 -23.12 -8.85 7.36
C LYS A 166 -22.74 -8.77 5.88
N ALA A 167 -21.57 -8.23 5.55
CA ALA A 167 -21.05 -8.20 4.18
C ALA A 167 -20.83 -9.61 3.61
N LEU A 168 -20.35 -10.57 4.45
CA LEU A 168 -20.25 -11.97 4.07
C LEU A 168 -21.63 -12.63 3.84
N GLN A 169 -22.63 -12.30 4.66
CA GLN A 169 -24.01 -12.78 4.47
C GLN A 169 -24.67 -12.18 3.22
N ASP A 170 -24.49 -10.89 2.97
CA ASP A 170 -25.06 -10.20 1.81
C ASP A 170 -24.43 -10.74 0.51
N PHE A 171 -23.14 -11.08 0.52
CA PHE A 171 -22.45 -11.76 -0.59
C PHE A 171 -22.98 -13.18 -0.83
N SER A 172 -23.36 -13.89 0.25
CA SER A 172 -24.01 -15.21 0.15
C SER A 172 -25.44 -15.13 -0.41
N GLN A 173 -26.19 -14.05 -0.15
CA GLN A 173 -27.57 -13.91 -0.61
C GLN A 173 -27.72 -13.39 -2.05
N GLN A 174 -26.72 -12.67 -2.58
CA GLN A 174 -26.75 -12.16 -3.97
C GLN A 174 -26.35 -13.18 -5.05
N GLY A 175 -26.31 -14.48 -4.75
CA GLY A 175 -26.29 -15.53 -5.77
C GLY A 175 -24.90 -15.96 -6.28
N GLY A 176 -23.90 -16.02 -5.40
CA GLY A 176 -22.60 -16.67 -5.70
C GLY A 176 -22.60 -18.19 -5.50
N PHE A 177 -23.58 -18.93 -6.02
CA PHE A 177 -23.73 -20.38 -5.80
C PHE A 177 -22.69 -21.25 -6.57
N LEU A 178 -21.65 -20.66 -7.16
CA LEU A 178 -20.57 -21.41 -7.83
C LEU A 178 -19.17 -21.17 -7.25
N GLY A 179 -19.01 -20.36 -6.20
CA GLY A 179 -17.71 -20.09 -5.59
C GLY A 179 -17.36 -20.92 -4.36
N LEU A 180 -18.34 -21.55 -3.70
CA LEU A 180 -18.13 -22.15 -2.37
C LEU A 180 -17.55 -23.58 -2.41
N LEU A 181 -17.66 -24.29 -3.54
CA LEU A 181 -17.14 -25.66 -3.69
C LEU A 181 -15.62 -25.74 -3.92
N ALA A 182 -14.94 -24.63 -4.18
CA ALA A 182 -13.49 -24.63 -4.42
C ALA A 182 -12.65 -24.53 -3.13
N ILE A 183 -13.21 -24.08 -2.01
CA ILE A 183 -12.44 -23.81 -0.78
C ILE A 183 -12.43 -25.04 0.16
N GLU A 184 -13.43 -25.92 0.11
CA GLU A 184 -13.44 -27.13 0.95
C GLU A 184 -12.56 -28.29 0.43
N SER A 185 -12.11 -28.24 -0.83
CA SER A 185 -11.26 -29.32 -1.38
C SER A 185 -9.76 -29.20 -1.08
N LEU A 186 -9.28 -28.10 -0.50
CA LEU A 186 -7.85 -27.92 -0.17
C LEU A 186 -7.56 -27.93 1.34
N GLY A 187 -8.59 -28.06 2.19
CA GLY A 187 -8.47 -28.07 3.65
C GLY A 187 -8.37 -29.46 4.30
N SER A 188 -8.48 -30.55 3.54
CA SER A 188 -8.39 -31.91 4.06
C SER A 188 -7.04 -32.56 3.69
N SER A 189 -5.97 -32.10 4.34
CA SER A 189 -4.81 -32.96 4.62
C SER A 189 -4.32 -32.62 6.01
N SER A 190 -4.93 -33.33 6.97
CA SER A 190 -4.67 -33.23 8.39
C SER A 190 -3.44 -34.04 8.79
N ALA A 191 -2.68 -33.46 9.73
CA ALA A 191 -2.00 -34.10 10.85
C ALA A 191 -0.90 -35.15 10.60
N ASN A 192 0.29 -34.88 11.15
CA ASN A 192 0.74 -35.49 12.41
C ASN A 192 2.14 -34.99 12.78
N TYR A 193 2.27 -34.25 13.89
CA TYR A 193 3.52 -34.14 14.64
C TYR A 193 3.19 -34.11 16.12
N HIS A 194 3.57 -35.17 16.82
CA HIS A 194 3.55 -35.29 18.28
C HIS A 194 4.82 -34.65 18.86
N PRO A 195 4.76 -34.01 20.04
CA PRO A 195 5.95 -33.55 20.75
C PRO A 195 6.50 -34.64 21.68
N MET A 196 7.83 -34.71 21.76
CA MET A 196 8.62 -35.18 22.91
C MET A 196 9.45 -33.98 23.38
#